data_AF-A0A1C0B0R2-F1
#
_entry.id   AF-A0A1C0B0R2-F1
#
_cell.length_a   1.000
_cell.length_b   1.000
_cell.length_c   1.000
_cell.angle_alpha   90.00
_cell.angle_beta   90.00
_cell.angle_gamma   90.00
#
_symmetry.space_group_name_H-M   'P 1'
#
loop_
_entity.id
_entity.type
_entity.pdbx_description
1 polymer ?
#
loop_
_entity_poly.entity_id
_entity_poly.type
_entity_poly.pdbx_seq_one_letter_code
_entity_poly.pdbx_strand_id
1 'polypeptide(L)' 'MASPVERIEKHKLRRIRLMKVRASVKKMCDKCKVIKRRGIVRVICENKKHKQRQG' A
#
# COMPACT_ATOMS: atom_id res chain seq x y z
N MET A 1 24.99 10.71 20.01
CA MET A 1 25.64 10.23 18.78
C MET A 1 25.06 8.85 18.49
N ALA A 2 24.05 8.75 17.61
CA ALA A 2 23.34 7.50 17.36
C ALA A 2 24.27 6.45 16.73
N SER A 3 24.17 5.21 17.23
CA SER A 3 25.01 4.07 16.92
C SER A 3 25.02 3.69 15.43
N PRO A 4 26.09 3.03 14.93
CA PRO A 4 26.16 2.55 13.55
C PRO A 4 25.00 1.63 13.14
N VAL A 5 24.40 0.91 14.09
CA VAL A 5 23.28 -0.01 13.87
C VAL A 5 21.98 0.75 13.55
N GLU A 6 21.73 1.88 14.23
CA GLU A 6 20.55 2.73 14.01
C GLU A 6 20.54 3.40 12.62
N ARG A 7 21.71 3.56 11.99
CA ARG A 7 21.83 4.10 10.61
C ARG A 7 21.41 3.08 9.55
N ILE A 8 21.58 1.78 9.80
CA ILE A 8 21.25 0.70 8.84
C ILE A 8 19.73 0.44 8.79
N GLU A 9 19.01 0.55 9.91
CA GLU A 9 17.56 0.34 9.95
C GLU A 9 16.75 1.41 9.18
N LYS A 10 17.22 2.66 9.16
CA LYS A 10 16.52 3.79 8.54
C LYS A 10 16.41 3.67 7.02
N HIS A 11 17.31 2.95 6.35
CA HIS A 11 17.29 2.75 4.90
C HIS A 11 16.28 1.68 4.41
N LYS A 12 15.78 0.80 5.28
CA LYS A 12 14.78 -0.23 4.91
C LYS A 12 13.32 0.28 4.87
N LEU A 13 13.04 1.47 5.41
CA LEU A 13 11.68 2.03 5.52
C LEU A 13 11.19 2.78 4.26
N ARG A 14 11.95 2.82 3.17
CA ARG A 14 11.75 3.81 2.09
C ARG A 14 10.95 3.34 0.87
N ARG A 15 10.40 2.11 0.83
CA ARG A 15 9.79 1.57 -0.41
C ARG A 15 8.41 0.90 -0.26
N ILE A 16 7.39 1.62 0.21
CA ILE A 16 6.00 1.27 -0.16
C ILE A 16 5.18 2.56 -0.32
N ARG A 17 5.21 3.11 -1.54
CA ARG A 17 4.38 4.26 -1.93
C ARG A 17 2.90 3.91 -1.75
N LEU A 18 2.20 4.85 -1.14
CA LEU A 18 0.76 4.88 -0.91
C LEU A 18 0.01 4.72 -2.25
N MET A 19 -0.89 3.73 -2.31
CA MET A 19 -1.88 3.49 -3.38
C MET A 19 -1.30 3.17 -4.77
N LYS A 20 -1.52 1.94 -5.26
CA LYS A 20 -1.14 1.51 -6.61
C LYS A 20 -2.28 1.69 -7.59
N VAL A 21 -2.07 2.42 -8.68
CA VAL A 21 -3.03 2.51 -9.78
C VAL A 21 -2.84 1.33 -10.73
N ARG A 22 -3.92 0.60 -11.04
CA ARG A 22 -3.91 -0.57 -11.93
C ARG A 22 -5.21 -0.61 -12.74
N ALA A 23 -5.16 -1.14 -13.97
CA ALA A 23 -6.35 -1.33 -14.79
C ALA A 23 -7.36 -2.33 -14.17
N SER A 24 -6.84 -3.39 -13.54
CA SER A 24 -7.63 -4.39 -12.81
C SER A 24 -7.35 -4.30 -11.32
N VAL A 25 -8.41 -4.29 -10.52
CA VAL A 25 -8.34 -4.32 -9.05
C VAL A 25 -8.85 -5.67 -8.54
N LYS A 26 -8.01 -6.38 -7.77
CA LYS A 26 -8.35 -7.66 -7.14
C LYS A 26 -7.95 -7.64 -5.66
N LYS A 27 -8.70 -8.37 -4.83
CA LYS A 27 -8.34 -8.61 -3.42
C LYS A 27 -7.07 -9.45 -3.35
N MET A 28 -6.15 -9.10 -2.46
CA MET A 28 -4.89 -9.81 -2.25
C MET A 28 -4.83 -10.57 -0.92
N CYS A 29 -5.75 -10.27 0.00
CA CYS A 29 -5.92 -10.95 1.28
C CYS A 29 -7.37 -10.81 1.77
N ASP A 30 -7.74 -11.53 2.81
CA ASP A 30 -9.13 -11.56 3.34
C ASP A 30 -9.57 -10.20 3.89
N LYS A 31 -8.60 -9.42 4.39
CA LYS A 31 -8.83 -8.04 4.87
C LYS A 31 -9.01 -7.02 3.75
N CYS A 32 -8.78 -7.38 2.48
CA CYS A 32 -8.96 -6.46 1.36
C CYS A 32 -10.45 -6.24 1.09
N LYS A 33 -10.89 -4.99 1.17
CA LYS A 33 -12.26 -4.61 0.80
C LYS A 33 -12.24 -3.84 -0.50
N VAL A 34 -13.10 -4.24 -1.43
CA VAL A 34 -13.34 -3.54 -2.69
C VAL A 34 -14.44 -2.53 -2.42
N ILE A 35 -14.17 -1.25 -2.67
CA ILE A 35 -15.11 -0.15 -2.45
C ILE A 35 -15.24 0.67 -3.73
N LYS A 36 -16.43 1.20 -4.01
CA LYS A 36 -16.66 2.17 -5.08
C LYS A 36 -16.88 3.55 -4.45
N ARG A 37 -15.99 4.51 -4.72
CA ARG A 37 -16.10 5.90 -4.23
C ARG A 37 -15.88 6.87 -5.37
N ARG A 38 -16.77 7.85 -5.53
CA ARG A 38 -16.73 8.84 -6.65
C ARG A 38 -16.64 8.15 -8.01
N GLY A 39 -17.44 7.10 -8.23
CA GLY A 39 -17.44 6.31 -9.47
C GLY A 39 -16.26 5.35 -9.66
N ILE A 40 -15.19 5.45 -8.86
CA ILE A 40 -13.94 4.69 -9.04
C ILE A 40 -13.87 3.50 -8.08
N VAL A 41 -13.48 2.33 -8.57
CA VAL A 41 -13.26 1.13 -7.75
C VAL A 41 -11.87 1.17 -7.11
N ARG A 42 -11.81 0.88 -5.81
CA ARG A 42 -10.58 0.89 -5.01
C ARG A 42 -10.51 -0.33 -4.10
N VAL A 43 -9.30 -0.80 -3.81
CA VAL A 43 -9.04 -1.80 -2.77
C VAL A 43 -8.45 -1.08 -1.57
N ILE A 44 -9.12 -1.22 -0.42
CA ILE A 44 -8.61 -0.75 0.87
C ILE A 44 -8.17 -1.95 1.70
N CYS A 45 -7.10 -1.77 2.46
CA CYS A 45 -6.56 -2.76 3.38
C CYS A 45 -5.74 -2.02 4.45
N GLU A 46 -5.61 -2.61 5.64
CA GLU A 46 -4.67 -2.18 6.67
C GLU A 46 -3.24 -2.20 6.14
N ASN A 47 -2.90 -3.24 5.35
CA ASN A 47 -1.61 -3.34 4.70
C ASN A 47 -1.52 -2.37 3.50
N LYS A 48 -0.62 -1.38 3.62
CA LYS A 48 -0.37 -0.35 2.59
C LYS A 48 0.02 -0.95 1.23
N LYS A 49 0.59 -2.17 1.17
CA LYS A 49 1.00 -2.84 -0.08
C LYS A 49 -0.18 -3.24 -0.98
N HIS A 50 -1.37 -3.45 -0.40
CA HIS A 50 -2.56 -3.95 -1.10
C HIS A 50 -3.50 -2.83 -1.56
N LYS A 51 -3.25 -1.58 -1.15
CA LYS A 51 -4.07 -0.43 -1.54
C LYS A 51 -3.97 -0.20 -3.05
N GLN A 52 -5.11 -0.30 -3.75
CA GLN A 52 -5.17 -0.20 -5.22
C GLN A 52 -6.31 0.71 -5.70
N ARG A 53 -6.14 1.38 -6.84
CA ARG A 53 -7.17 2.16 -7.55
C ARG A 53 -7.33 1.64 -8.97
N GLN A 54 -8.57 1.51 -9.43
CA GLN A 54 -8.89 1.19 -10.83
C GLN A 54 -8.78 2.46 -11.69
N GLY A 55 -7.98 2.37 -12.75
CA GLY A 55 -7.71 3.48 -13.68
C GLY A 55 -6.62 4.43 -13.20
#